data_AF-A0A7X9LEC5-F1
#
_entry.id   AF-A0A7X9LEC5-F1
#
_cell.length_a   1.000
_cell.length_b   1.000
_cell.length_c   1.000
_cell.angle_alpha   90.00
_cell.angle_beta   90.00
_cell.angle_gamma   90.00
#
_symmetry.space_group_name_H-M   'P 1'
#
loop_
_entity.id
_entity.type
_entity.pdbx_description
1 polymer ?
#
loop_
_entity_poly.entity_id
_entity_poly.type
_entity_poly.pdbx_seq_one_letter_code
_entity_poly.pdbx_strand_id
1 'polypeptide(L)'
;MEKEMKKDLRVEKTTDLIIETFKKLLYKKDYEDITIKELTEKAKINKSTFYRHYRSLDDLLSILQAEISHEFMQRIDNYKIPEQLAEINREFFLFSESKDKIYEKMIFNKNYEYMKQKTINIVMDKVWRASDFFKKLSPDRKNIFLIYDKLQE
;
A
#
# COMPACT_ATOMS: atom_id res chain seq x y z
N MET A 1 -3.23 15.11 -30.28
CA MET A 1 -4.19 15.50 -29.22
C MET A 1 -5.37 14.54 -29.08
N GLU A 2 -6.45 14.56 -29.87
CA GLU A 2 -7.62 13.65 -29.64
C GLU A 2 -7.27 12.14 -29.64
N LYS A 3 -6.36 11.72 -30.52
CA LYS A 3 -5.95 10.31 -30.66
C LYS A 3 -5.10 9.82 -29.48
N GLU A 4 -4.32 10.72 -28.87
CA GLU A 4 -3.57 10.45 -27.63
C GLU A 4 -4.50 10.42 -26.43
N MET A 5 -5.40 11.40 -26.33
CA MET A 5 -6.39 11.47 -25.24
C MET A 5 -7.32 10.25 -25.21
N LYS A 6 -7.75 9.74 -26.38
CA LYS A 6 -8.51 8.48 -26.48
C LYS A 6 -7.68 7.25 -26.10
N LYS A 7 -6.37 7.25 -26.38
CA LYS A 7 -5.48 6.16 -25.98
C LYS A 7 -5.31 6.16 -24.47
N ASP A 8 -5.18 7.33 -23.86
CA ASP A 8 -5.05 7.52 -22.42
C ASP A 8 -6.28 7.02 -21.66
N LEU A 9 -7.48 7.46 -22.08
CA LEU A 9 -8.76 6.98 -21.52
C LEU A 9 -8.94 5.46 -21.61
N ARG A 10 -8.39 4.82 -22.65
CA ARG A 10 -8.44 3.36 -22.78
C ARG A 10 -7.48 2.67 -21.82
N VAL A 11 -6.31 3.28 -21.58
CA VAL A 11 -5.33 2.79 -20.61
C VAL A 11 -5.93 2.87 -19.21
N GLU A 12 -6.44 4.04 -18.80
CA GLU A 12 -7.07 4.26 -17.49
C GLU A 12 -8.20 3.26 -17.22
N LYS A 13 -9.15 3.12 -18.16
CA LYS A 13 -10.25 2.15 -18.02
C LYS A 13 -9.76 0.70 -17.88
N THR A 14 -8.65 0.36 -18.53
CA THR A 14 -8.08 -0.99 -18.44
C THR A 14 -7.38 -1.20 -17.11
N THR A 15 -6.62 -0.22 -16.63
CA THR A 15 -5.94 -0.29 -15.34
C THR A 15 -6.93 -0.36 -14.18
N ASP A 16 -8.00 0.44 -14.23
CA ASP A 16 -9.07 0.45 -13.23
C ASP A 16 -9.79 -0.89 -13.19
N LEU A 17 -10.14 -1.44 -14.36
CA LEU A 17 -10.78 -2.75 -14.45
C LEU A 17 -9.92 -3.87 -13.84
N ILE A 18 -8.60 -3.82 -14.07
CA ILE A 18 -7.66 -4.80 -13.49
C ILE A 18 -7.63 -4.66 -11.96
N ILE A 19 -7.48 -3.44 -11.43
CA ILE A 19 -7.43 -3.18 -9.99
C ILE A 19 -8.74 -3.60 -9.31
N GLU A 20 -9.88 -3.24 -9.87
CA GLU A 20 -11.19 -3.59 -9.31
C GLU A 20 -11.46 -5.09 -9.36
N THR A 21 -11.02 -5.79 -10.40
CA THR A 21 -11.10 -7.24 -10.47
C THR A 21 -10.18 -7.90 -9.44
N PHE A 22 -8.98 -7.36 -9.24
CA PHE A 22 -8.03 -7.84 -8.26
C PHE A 22 -8.54 -7.65 -6.81
N LYS A 23 -9.11 -6.50 -6.47
CA LYS A 23 -9.78 -6.26 -5.18
C LYS A 23 -10.89 -7.29 -4.94
N LYS A 24 -11.75 -7.55 -5.94
CA LYS A 24 -12.80 -8.57 -5.85
C LYS A 24 -12.27 -9.99 -5.62
N LEU A 25 -11.06 -10.29 -6.07
CA LEU A 25 -10.40 -11.57 -5.79
C LEU A 25 -9.86 -11.62 -4.35
N LEU A 26 -9.23 -10.55 -3.88
CA LEU A 26 -8.73 -10.42 -2.50
C LEU A 26 -9.85 -10.55 -1.45
N TYR A 27 -11.06 -10.09 -1.79
CA TYR A 27 -12.25 -10.31 -0.96
C TYR A 27 -12.64 -11.79 -0.80
N LYS A 28 -12.31 -12.63 -1.80
CA LYS A 28 -12.77 -14.02 -1.86
C LYS A 28 -11.72 -15.02 -1.38
N LYS A 29 -10.43 -14.69 -1.50
CA LYS A 29 -9.32 -15.58 -1.18
C LYS A 29 -8.05 -14.80 -0.86
N ASP A 30 -7.02 -15.51 -0.41
CA ASP A 30 -5.74 -14.90 -0.07
C ASP A 30 -4.93 -14.60 -1.32
N TYR A 31 -4.02 -13.63 -1.18
CA TYR A 31 -3.18 -13.14 -2.26
C TYR A 31 -2.39 -14.26 -2.96
N GLU A 32 -1.82 -15.17 -2.18
CA GLU A 32 -1.00 -16.28 -2.66
C GLU A 32 -1.76 -17.25 -3.58
N ASP A 33 -3.10 -17.30 -3.44
CA ASP A 33 -3.97 -18.15 -4.26
C ASP A 33 -4.43 -17.46 -5.56
N ILE A 34 -4.14 -16.17 -5.75
CA ILE A 34 -4.54 -15.42 -6.94
C ILE A 34 -3.50 -15.66 -8.03
N THR A 35 -3.98 -15.96 -9.24
CA THR A 35 -3.11 -16.10 -10.42
C THR A 35 -3.41 -15.04 -11.46
N ILE A 36 -2.39 -14.65 -12.22
CA ILE A 36 -2.56 -13.74 -13.37
C ILE A 36 -3.58 -14.31 -14.37
N LYS A 37 -3.59 -15.63 -14.57
CA LYS A 37 -4.56 -16.31 -15.44
C LYS A 37 -5.99 -16.00 -15.01
N GLU A 38 -6.34 -16.34 -13.77
CA GLU A 38 -7.69 -16.11 -13.25
C GLU A 38 -8.07 -14.62 -13.25
N LEU A 39 -7.14 -13.74 -12.85
CA LEU A 39 -7.36 -12.31 -12.88
C LEU A 39 -7.72 -11.84 -14.30
N THR A 40 -6.93 -12.24 -15.29
CA THR A 40 -7.17 -11.86 -16.70
C THR A 40 -8.46 -12.44 -17.26
N GLU A 41 -8.82 -13.67 -16.89
CA GLU A 41 -10.09 -14.30 -17.28
C GLU A 41 -11.29 -13.56 -16.70
N LYS A 42 -11.25 -13.22 -15.40
CA LYS A 42 -12.34 -12.48 -14.74
C LYS A 42 -12.45 -11.04 -15.24
N ALA A 43 -11.32 -10.39 -15.52
CA ALA A 43 -11.28 -9.05 -16.09
C ALA A 43 -11.60 -9.03 -17.60
N LYS A 44 -11.74 -10.20 -18.25
CA LYS A 44 -11.96 -10.35 -19.69
C LYS A 44 -10.91 -9.63 -20.55
N ILE A 45 -9.64 -9.78 -20.17
CA ILE A 45 -8.49 -9.22 -20.90
C ILE A 45 -7.49 -10.32 -21.28
N ASN A 46 -6.67 -10.04 -22.30
CA ASN A 46 -5.55 -10.92 -22.63
C ASN A 46 -4.40 -10.75 -21.61
N LYS A 47 -3.65 -11.81 -21.34
CA LYS A 47 -2.41 -11.74 -20.52
C LYS A 47 -1.42 -10.71 -21.05
N SER A 48 -1.28 -10.59 -22.37
CA SER A 48 -0.43 -9.56 -22.99
C SER A 48 -0.87 -8.14 -22.68
N THR A 49 -2.18 -7.93 -22.44
CA THR A 49 -2.70 -6.64 -21.98
C THR A 49 -2.35 -6.41 -20.53
N PHE A 50 -2.47 -7.41 -19.65
CA PHE A 50 -1.99 -7.31 -18.27
C PHE A 50 -0.51 -6.93 -18.23
N TYR A 51 0.34 -7.67 -18.94
CA TYR A 51 1.80 -7.46 -18.94
C TYR A 51 2.26 -6.13 -19.56
N ARG A 52 1.39 -5.44 -20.30
CA ARG A 52 1.66 -4.08 -20.78
C ARG A 52 1.57 -3.04 -19.66
N HIS A 53 0.79 -3.31 -18.61
CA HIS A 53 0.54 -2.39 -17.50
C HIS A 53 1.28 -2.81 -16.22
N TYR A 54 1.41 -4.12 -15.97
CA TYR A 54 1.93 -4.67 -14.72
C TYR A 54 2.84 -5.88 -14.99
N ARG A 55 3.92 -6.03 -14.23
CA ARG A 55 4.88 -7.12 -14.33
C ARG A 55 4.45 -8.33 -13.51
N SER A 56 3.84 -8.10 -12.35
CA SER A 56 3.34 -9.15 -11.45
C SER A 56 2.07 -8.73 -10.71
N LEU A 57 1.52 -9.63 -9.89
CA LEU A 57 0.45 -9.30 -8.96
C LEU A 57 0.96 -8.41 -7.80
N ASP A 58 2.26 -8.45 -7.48
CA ASP A 58 2.86 -7.60 -6.45
C ASP A 58 2.79 -6.12 -6.83
N ASP A 59 2.82 -5.80 -8.13
CA ASP A 59 2.63 -4.42 -8.61
C ASP A 59 1.24 -3.90 -8.24
N LEU A 60 0.20 -4.72 -8.43
CA LEU A 60 -1.17 -4.36 -8.06
C LEU A 60 -1.30 -4.20 -6.55
N LEU A 61 -0.75 -5.13 -5.79
CA LEU A 61 -0.81 -5.08 -4.34
C LEU A 61 -0.04 -3.85 -3.80
N SER A 62 1.09 -3.51 -4.41
CA SER A 62 1.85 -2.30 -4.08
C SER A 62 1.08 -1.01 -4.35
N ILE A 63 0.24 -0.96 -5.39
CA ILE A 63 -0.65 0.18 -5.66
C ILE A 63 -1.66 0.33 -4.51
N LEU A 64 -2.33 -0.76 -4.11
CA LEU A 64 -3.28 -0.72 -3.00
C LEU A 64 -2.63 -0.29 -1.69
N GLN A 65 -1.40 -0.74 -1.42
CA GLN A 65 -0.64 -0.33 -0.25
C GLN A 65 -0.27 1.15 -0.28
N ALA A 66 0.15 1.65 -1.44
CA ALA A 66 0.49 3.04 -1.63
C ALA A 66 -0.74 3.93 -1.41
N GLU A 67 -1.91 3.53 -1.91
CA GLU A 67 -3.20 4.20 -1.66
C GLU A 67 -3.50 4.27 -0.16
N ILE A 68 -3.47 3.14 0.54
CA ILE A 68 -3.73 3.05 1.98
C ILE A 68 -2.73 3.91 2.77
N SER A 69 -1.44 3.79 2.47
CA SER A 69 -0.38 4.55 3.13
C SER A 69 -0.56 6.05 2.91
N HIS A 70 -0.87 6.44 1.67
CA HIS A 70 -1.06 7.84 1.31
C HIS A 70 -2.24 8.47 2.05
N GLU A 71 -3.37 7.78 2.09
CA GLU A 71 -4.54 8.26 2.81
C GLU A 71 -4.26 8.39 4.32
N PHE A 72 -3.58 7.42 4.92
CA PHE A 72 -3.19 7.52 6.33
C PHE A 72 -2.21 8.69 6.56
N MET A 73 -1.20 8.85 5.70
CA MET A 73 -0.24 9.95 5.77
C MET A 73 -0.94 11.32 5.71
N GLN A 74 -1.96 11.48 4.87
CA GLN A 74 -2.73 12.73 4.80
C GLN A 74 -3.44 13.06 6.13
N ARG A 75 -3.93 12.05 6.86
CA ARG A 75 -4.57 12.27 8.18
C ARG A 75 -3.59 12.76 9.23
N ILE A 76 -2.32 12.34 9.13
CA ILE A 76 -1.31 12.62 10.13
C ILE A 76 -0.34 13.76 9.74
N ASP A 77 -0.49 14.37 8.56
CA ASP A 77 0.48 15.31 7.98
C ASP A 77 0.75 16.55 8.85
N ASN A 78 -0.23 16.97 9.66
CA ASN A 78 -0.12 18.16 10.52
C ASN A 78 0.33 17.86 11.95
N TYR A 79 0.55 16.60 12.31
CA TYR A 79 1.00 16.23 13.65
C TYR A 79 2.52 16.34 13.79
N LYS A 80 2.95 16.75 14.98
CA LYS A 80 4.38 16.90 15.31
C LYS A 80 4.88 15.68 16.07
N ILE A 81 6.00 15.15 15.60
CA ILE A 81 6.71 14.03 16.21
C ILE A 81 7.97 14.55 16.91
N PRO A 82 8.22 14.14 18.17
CA PRO A 82 7.54 13.07 18.92
C PRO A 82 6.35 13.51 19.79
N GLU A 83 6.04 14.80 19.84
CA GLU A 83 5.12 15.39 20.83
C GLU A 83 3.69 14.84 20.75
N GLN A 84 3.21 14.50 19.56
CA GLN A 84 1.83 14.08 19.30
C GLN A 84 1.72 12.62 18.85
N LEU A 85 2.64 11.77 19.32
CA LEU A 85 2.67 10.36 18.96
C LEU A 85 1.40 9.62 19.42
N ALA A 86 0.81 10.01 20.55
CA ALA A 86 -0.41 9.41 21.06
C ALA A 86 -1.61 9.68 20.13
N GLU A 87 -1.70 10.88 19.57
CA GLU A 87 -2.72 11.28 18.63
C GLU A 87 -2.55 10.58 17.29
N ILE A 88 -1.31 10.42 16.80
CA ILE A 88 -1.03 9.63 15.60
C ILE A 88 -1.45 8.16 15.79
N ASN A 89 -1.16 7.58 16.95
CA ASN A 89 -1.62 6.23 17.28
C ASN A 89 -3.15 6.15 17.33
N ARG A 90 -3.82 7.16 17.87
CA ARG A 90 -5.30 7.24 17.84
C ARG A 90 -5.84 7.33 16.41
N GLU A 91 -5.23 8.13 15.56
CA GLU A 91 -5.60 8.23 14.14
C GLU A 91 -5.42 6.91 13.41
N PHE A 92 -4.41 6.11 13.75
CA PHE A 92 -4.26 4.76 13.19
C PHE A 92 -5.50 3.91 13.48
N PHE A 93 -5.97 3.84 14.73
CA PHE A 93 -7.16 3.07 15.07
C PHE A 93 -8.44 3.60 14.40
N LEU A 94 -8.63 4.92 14.37
CA LEU A 94 -9.77 5.52 13.68
C LEU A 94 -9.74 5.31 12.16
N PHE A 95 -8.55 5.34 11.58
CA PHE A 95 -8.35 5.01 10.18
C PHE A 95 -8.71 3.54 9.93
N SER A 96 -8.16 2.61 10.71
CA SER A 96 -8.45 1.18 10.58
C SER A 96 -9.94 0.86 10.70
N GLU A 97 -10.66 1.48 11.64
CA GLU A 97 -12.11 1.29 11.82
C GLU A 97 -12.92 1.73 10.60
N SER A 98 -12.43 2.71 9.84
CA SER A 98 -13.10 3.21 8.63
C SER A 98 -12.87 2.35 7.38
N LYS A 99 -12.11 1.25 7.49
CA LYS A 99 -11.66 0.46 6.33
C LYS A 99 -12.40 -0.85 6.17
N ASP A 100 -12.21 -1.43 5.00
CA ASP A 100 -12.85 -2.67 4.59
C ASP A 100 -12.04 -3.90 4.99
N LYS A 101 -12.61 -5.08 4.69
CA LYS A 101 -11.96 -6.36 4.96
C LYS A 101 -10.67 -6.59 4.16
N ILE A 102 -10.48 -5.92 3.01
CA ILE A 102 -9.22 -6.04 2.27
C ILE A 102 -8.11 -5.37 3.09
N TYR A 103 -8.37 -4.17 3.59
CA TYR A 103 -7.43 -3.48 4.48
C TYR A 103 -7.10 -4.35 5.70
N GLU A 104 -8.11 -4.90 6.38
CA GLU A 104 -7.89 -5.77 7.54
C GLU A 104 -7.00 -6.97 7.19
N LYS A 105 -7.26 -7.63 6.05
CA LYS A 105 -6.42 -8.73 5.56
C LYS A 105 -4.99 -8.25 5.30
N MET A 106 -4.80 -7.12 4.63
CA MET A 106 -3.47 -6.62 4.28
C MET A 106 -2.62 -6.20 5.49
N ILE A 107 -3.25 -5.68 6.55
CA ILE A 107 -2.56 -5.15 7.72
C ILE A 107 -2.43 -6.18 8.85
N PHE A 108 -3.39 -7.07 9.03
CA PHE A 108 -3.43 -7.95 10.21
C PHE A 108 -3.24 -9.44 9.90
N ASN A 109 -3.36 -9.89 8.64
CA ASN A 109 -3.13 -11.30 8.29
C ASN A 109 -1.63 -11.57 8.04
N LYS A 110 -1.09 -12.58 8.72
CA LYS A 110 0.30 -13.05 8.57
C LYS A 110 0.70 -13.39 7.13
N ASN A 111 -0.26 -13.81 6.29
CA ASN A 111 0.01 -14.14 4.88
C ASN A 111 0.41 -12.89 4.06
N TYR A 112 0.25 -11.70 4.64
CA TYR A 112 0.63 -10.42 4.05
C TYR A 112 1.85 -9.82 4.76
N GLU A 113 2.59 -10.55 5.59
CA GLU A 113 3.65 -9.99 6.45
C GLU A 113 4.70 -9.18 5.68
N TYR A 114 5.27 -9.76 4.63
CA TYR A 114 6.25 -9.07 3.76
C TYR A 114 5.69 -7.74 3.22
N MET A 115 4.41 -7.77 2.86
CA MET A 115 3.68 -6.66 2.27
C MET A 115 3.31 -5.62 3.35
N LYS A 116 2.87 -6.05 4.53
CA LYS A 116 2.62 -5.21 5.69
C LYS A 116 3.88 -4.45 6.10
N GLN A 117 5.04 -5.12 6.12
CA GLN A 117 6.31 -4.49 6.46
C GLN A 117 6.64 -3.33 5.53
N LYS A 118 6.40 -3.48 4.22
CA LYS A 118 6.56 -2.39 3.24
C LYS A 118 5.68 -1.18 3.56
N THR A 119 4.44 -1.41 3.97
CA THR A 119 3.48 -0.36 4.37
C THR A 119 3.95 0.35 5.63
N ILE A 120 4.36 -0.41 6.66
CA ILE A 120 4.94 0.12 7.90
C ILE A 120 6.16 0.97 7.58
N ASN A 121 7.06 0.49 6.72
CA ASN A 121 8.27 1.21 6.36
C ASN A 121 7.96 2.53 5.65
N ILE A 122 6.99 2.56 4.73
CA ILE A 122 6.56 3.82 4.07
C ILE A 122 6.05 4.83 5.11
N VAL A 123 5.20 4.39 6.04
CA VAL A 123 4.63 5.27 7.08
C VAL A 123 5.72 5.74 8.04
N MET A 124 6.55 4.82 8.55
CA MET A 124 7.63 5.13 9.48
C MET A 124 8.68 6.06 8.87
N ASP A 125 9.03 5.84 7.60
CA ASP A 125 9.93 6.73 6.85
C ASP A 125 9.38 8.15 6.82
N LYS A 126 8.10 8.30 6.43
CA LYS A 126 7.45 9.61 6.40
C LYS A 126 7.35 10.25 7.78
N VAL A 127 6.88 9.52 8.78
CA VAL A 127 6.63 10.01 10.14
C VAL A 127 7.93 10.45 10.82
N TRP A 128 8.96 9.60 10.78
CA TRP A 128 10.21 9.88 11.50
C TRP A 128 11.18 10.70 10.66
N ARG A 129 11.45 10.37 9.39
CA ARG A 129 12.50 11.09 8.64
C ARG A 129 12.15 12.54 8.33
N ALA A 130 10.86 12.89 8.27
CA ALA A 130 10.45 14.27 8.10
C ALA A 130 10.67 15.12 9.36
N SER A 131 10.68 14.50 10.55
CA SER A 131 10.80 15.20 11.83
C SER A 131 12.20 15.79 12.06
N ASP A 132 12.25 17.05 12.50
CA ASP A 132 13.50 17.71 12.88
C ASP A 132 14.15 17.09 14.12
N PHE A 133 13.35 16.48 15.00
CA PHE A 133 13.87 15.67 16.12
C PHE A 133 14.70 14.51 15.57
N PHE A 134 14.13 13.72 14.65
CA PHE A 134 14.80 12.56 14.09
C PHE A 134 16.04 12.93 13.28
N LYS A 135 15.99 14.01 12.49
CA LYS A 135 17.14 14.48 11.70
C LYS A 135 18.36 14.78 12.56
N LYS A 136 18.17 15.30 13.77
CA LYS A 136 19.23 15.67 14.73
C LYS A 136 19.84 14.47 15.47
N LEU A 137 19.24 13.28 15.38
CA LEU A 137 19.79 12.07 16.01
C LEU A 137 21.05 11.56 15.29
N SER A 138 21.97 10.96 16.06
CA SER A 138 23.10 10.21 15.51
C SER A 138 22.61 8.98 14.72
N PRO A 139 23.41 8.45 13.78
CA PRO A 139 23.03 7.25 13.01
C PRO A 139 22.57 6.07 13.90
N ASP A 140 23.29 5.79 14.99
CA ASP A 140 22.95 4.71 15.91
C ASP A 140 21.61 4.93 16.61
N ARG A 141 21.31 6.19 16.98
CA ARG A 141 20.02 6.54 17.59
C ARG A 141 18.90 6.50 16.56
N LYS A 142 19.13 6.93 15.31
CA LYS A 142 18.14 6.80 14.22
C LYS A 142 17.74 5.35 14.01
N ASN A 143 18.71 4.43 14.08
CA ASN A 143 18.44 3.01 13.98
C ASN A 143 17.46 2.54 15.07
N ILE A 144 17.60 2.97 16.33
CA ILE A 144 16.66 2.59 17.41
C ILE A 144 15.19 2.86 17.05
N PHE A 145 14.91 4.00 16.42
CA PHE A 145 13.54 4.35 16.01
C PHE A 145 13.09 3.68 14.69
N LEU A 146 14.03 3.19 13.88
CA LEU A 146 13.76 2.50 12.62
C LEU A 146 13.90 0.96 12.72
N ILE A 147 14.27 0.39 13.88
CA ILE A 147 14.51 -1.05 14.12
C ILE A 147 13.22 -1.92 14.03
N TYR A 148 12.17 -1.43 13.39
CA TYR A 148 11.12 -2.31 12.86
C TYR A 148 11.65 -3.27 11.77
N ASP A 149 12.88 -3.08 11.25
CA ASP A 149 13.49 -3.90 10.19
C ASP A 149 14.42 -5.05 10.68
N LYS A 150 14.73 -5.20 11.98
CA LYS A 150 15.78 -6.13 12.45
C LYS A 150 15.35 -7.24 13.43
N LEU A 151 14.05 -7.44 13.67
CA LEU A 151 13.57 -8.47 14.61
C LEU A 151 13.02 -9.73 13.92
N GLN A 152 13.45 -10.02 12.69
CA GLN A 152 13.08 -11.23 11.94
C GLN A 152 14.30 -11.82 11.20
N GLU A 153 15.43 -11.97 11.91
CA GLU A 153 16.41 -13.02 11.59
C GLU A 153 16.13 -14.26 12.43
#